data_AF-A0A848N5B0-F1
#
_entry.id   AF-A0A848N5B0-F1
#
_cell.length_a   1.000
_cell.length_b   1.000
_cell.length_c   1.000
_cell.angle_alpha   90.00
_cell.angle_beta   90.00
_cell.angle_gamma   90.00
#
_symmetry.space_group_name_H-M   'P 1'
#
loop_
_entity.id
_entity.type
_entity.pdbx_description
1 polymer ?
#
loop_
_entity_poly.entity_id
_entity_poly.type
_entity_poly.pdbx_seq_one_letter_code
_entity_poly.pdbx_strand_id
1 'polypeptide(L)'
;MNEEEMKEYYEKIKKEDEVDLDWLIALKRIKLEDKRNFFNLVLVIFISGFALVLPNFLFVDVQFTSVIGTIYYLAWYIFTIYCAVMSYRIYKKNVGKVLAELEILEYIKKQQLSK
;
A
#
# COMPACT_ATOMS: atom_id res chain seq x y z
N MET A 1 5.49 9.47 7.99
CA MET A 1 5.07 10.79 8.50
C MET A 1 6.30 11.39 9.16
N ASN A 2 6.59 12.67 8.95
CA ASN A 2 7.70 13.32 9.65
C ASN A 2 7.29 13.73 11.07
N GLU A 3 8.24 13.94 11.96
CA GLU A 3 7.99 14.25 13.38
C GLU A 3 7.18 15.55 13.58
N GLU A 4 7.43 16.56 12.74
CA GLU A 4 6.66 17.81 12.71
C GLU A 4 5.19 17.59 12.30
N GLU A 5 4.95 16.80 11.25
CA GLU A 5 3.59 16.44 10.81
C GLU A 5 2.83 15.69 11.92
N MET A 6 3.53 14.87 12.72
CA MET A 6 2.92 14.16 13.84
C MET A 6 2.49 15.10 14.96
N LYS A 7 3.34 16.09 15.29
CA LYS A 7 3.05 17.09 16.32
C LYS A 7 1.86 17.98 15.92
N GLU A 8 1.83 18.42 14.66
CA GLU A 8 0.74 19.25 14.14
C GLU A 8 -0.60 18.51 14.15
N TYR A 9 -0.61 17.22 13.77
CA TYR A 9 -1.81 16.38 13.82
C TYR A 9 -2.32 16.19 15.26
N TYR A 10 -1.42 15.96 16.20
CA TYR A 10 -1.75 15.83 17.62
C TYR A 10 -2.35 17.13 18.19
N GLU A 11 -1.75 18.28 17.91
CA GLU A 11 -2.27 19.57 18.38
C GLU A 11 -3.64 19.90 17.80
N LYS A 12 -3.89 19.54 16.55
CA LYS A 12 -5.18 19.77 15.90
C LYS A 12 -6.30 19.01 16.61
N ILE A 13 -6.09 17.73 16.91
CA ILE A 13 -7.08 16.90 17.60
C ILE A 13 -7.27 17.39 19.04
N LYS A 14 -6.20 17.80 19.73
CA LYS A 14 -6.29 18.29 21.11
C LYS A 14 -7.06 19.61 21.24
N LYS A 15 -7.13 20.43 20.18
CA LYS A 15 -7.88 21.69 20.14
C LYS A 15 -9.36 21.51 19.77
N GLU A 16 -9.74 20.36 19.22
CA GLU A 16 -11.13 20.05 18.85
C GLU A 16 -11.80 19.27 19.99
N ASP A 17 -12.40 19.99 20.94
CA ASP A 17 -13.06 19.45 22.16
C ASP A 17 -14.27 18.52 21.88
N GLU A 18 -14.78 18.43 20.64
CA GLU A 18 -15.98 17.67 20.26
C GLU A 18 -15.71 16.43 19.40
N VAL A 19 -14.44 16.09 19.15
CA VAL A 19 -14.12 15.00 18.24
C VAL A 19 -14.32 13.65 18.93
N ASP A 20 -15.30 12.89 18.45
CA ASP A 20 -15.46 11.48 18.79
C ASP A 20 -14.24 10.69 18.27
N LEU A 21 -13.30 10.46 19.18
CA LEU A 21 -12.07 9.71 18.92
C LEU A 21 -12.38 8.28 18.44
N ASP A 22 -13.48 7.68 18.88
CA ASP A 22 -13.84 6.31 18.49
C ASP A 22 -14.33 6.27 17.04
N TRP A 23 -15.10 7.28 16.63
CA TRP A 23 -15.47 7.50 15.23
C TRP A 23 -14.24 7.73 14.34
N LEU A 24 -13.28 8.56 14.77
CA LEU A 24 -12.05 8.78 14.00
C LEU A 24 -11.19 7.53 13.88
N ILE A 25 -11.02 6.77 14.96
CA ILE A 25 -10.27 5.50 14.94
C ILE A 25 -10.94 4.52 13.97
N ALA A 26 -12.27 4.40 14.00
CA ALA A 26 -13.02 3.54 13.10
C ALA A 26 -12.82 3.93 11.62
N LEU A 27 -12.93 5.22 11.29
CA LEU A 27 -12.68 5.73 9.94
C LEU A 27 -11.26 5.43 9.44
N LYS A 28 -10.24 5.61 10.30
CA LYS A 28 -8.85 5.32 9.92
C LYS A 28 -8.61 3.82 9.75
N ARG A 29 -9.24 2.97 10.56
CA ARG A 29 -9.20 1.50 10.40
C ARG A 29 -9.81 1.06 9.08
N ILE A 30 -11.00 1.55 8.74
CA ILE A 30 -11.66 1.28 7.45
C ILE A 30 -10.76 1.68 6.29
N LYS A 31 -10.18 2.89 6.35
CA LYS A 31 -9.27 3.38 5.31
C LYS A 31 -8.00 2.54 5.17
N LEU A 32 -7.52 1.95 6.27
CA LEU A 32 -6.36 1.06 6.26
C LEU A 32 -6.73 -0.30 5.65
N GLU A 33 -7.92 -0.79 5.94
CA GLU A 33 -8.49 -2.01 5.35
C GLU A 33 -8.73 -1.87 3.85
N ASP A 34 -9.29 -0.73 3.40
CA ASP A 34 -9.48 -0.42 1.99
C ASP A 34 -8.15 -0.40 1.22
N LYS A 35 -7.12 0.22 1.82
CA LYS A 35 -5.77 0.23 1.22
C LYS A 35 -5.16 -1.17 1.13
N ARG A 36 -5.38 -2.01 2.14
CA ARG A 36 -4.94 -3.42 2.14
C ARG A 36 -5.70 -4.22 1.09
N ASN A 37 -7.01 -4.03 0.99
CA ASN A 37 -7.86 -4.69 0.00
C ASN A 37 -7.50 -4.29 -1.43
N PHE A 38 -7.26 -2.99 -1.68
CA PHE A 38 -6.78 -2.51 -2.97
C PHE A 38 -5.43 -3.14 -3.33
N PHE A 39 -4.49 -3.23 -2.40
CA PHE A 39 -3.21 -3.89 -2.64
C PHE A 39 -3.39 -5.38 -2.95
N ASN A 40 -4.23 -6.08 -2.20
CA ASN A 40 -4.56 -7.47 -2.47
C ASN A 40 -5.18 -7.64 -3.86
N LEU A 41 -6.08 -6.75 -4.27
CA LEU A 41 -6.67 -6.75 -5.62
C LEU A 41 -5.60 -6.57 -6.70
N VAL A 42 -4.70 -5.59 -6.54
CA VAL A 42 -3.59 -5.36 -7.47
C VAL A 42 -2.70 -6.60 -7.56
N LEU A 43 -2.41 -7.24 -6.43
CA LEU A 43 -1.56 -8.43 -6.35
C LEU A 43 -2.23 -9.64 -7.04
N VAL A 44 -3.55 -9.82 -6.85
CA VAL A 44 -4.33 -10.84 -7.55
C VAL A 44 -4.33 -10.58 -9.06
N ILE A 45 -4.61 -9.36 -9.51
CA ILE A 45 -4.56 -9.01 -10.94
C ILE A 45 -3.16 -9.30 -11.52
N PHE A 46 -2.11 -9.00 -10.77
CA PHE A 46 -0.74 -9.24 -11.19
C PHE A 46 -0.43 -10.73 -11.30
N ILE A 47 -0.78 -11.55 -10.30
CA ILE A 47 -0.60 -13.00 -10.32
C ILE A 47 -1.45 -13.64 -11.41
N SER A 48 -2.71 -13.24 -11.56
CA SER A 48 -3.60 -13.76 -12.60
C SER A 48 -3.12 -13.39 -14.00
N GLY A 49 -2.66 -12.15 -14.19
CA GLY A 49 -2.03 -11.72 -15.45
C GLY A 49 -0.78 -12.52 -15.75
N PHE A 50 0.09 -12.72 -14.75
CA PHE A 50 1.25 -13.59 -14.89
C PHE A 50 0.86 -15.03 -15.24
N ALA A 51 -0.09 -15.63 -14.51
CA ALA A 51 -0.53 -17.01 -14.74
C ALA A 51 -1.24 -17.22 -16.08
N LEU A 52 -1.82 -16.19 -16.71
CA LEU A 52 -2.47 -16.28 -18.02
C LEU A 52 -1.50 -15.97 -19.18
N VAL A 53 -0.56 -15.05 -18.98
CA VAL A 53 0.39 -14.64 -20.00
C VAL A 53 1.60 -15.59 -20.04
N LEU A 54 2.05 -16.07 -18.88
CA LEU A 54 3.23 -16.94 -18.76
C LEU A 54 3.09 -18.28 -19.52
N PRO A 55 1.96 -19.01 -19.45
CA PRO A 55 1.81 -20.25 -20.22
C PRO A 55 1.73 -19.99 -21.73
N ASN A 56 1.02 -18.94 -22.16
CA ASN A 56 0.96 -18.56 -23.56
C ASN A 56 2.32 -18.08 -24.11
N PHE A 57 3.25 -17.65 -23.25
CA PHE A 57 4.60 -17.24 -23.65
C PHE A 57 5.66 -18.35 -23.51
N LEU A 58 5.53 -19.25 -22.53
CA LEU A 58 6.47 -20.38 -22.32
C LEU A 58 6.21 -21.56 -23.26
N PHE A 59 4.96 -21.78 -23.69
CA PHE A 59 4.55 -22.92 -24.51
C PHE A 59 4.25 -22.58 -25.98
N VAL A 60 4.32 -21.30 -26.36
CA VAL A 60 4.36 -20.91 -27.77
C VAL A 60 5.82 -20.98 -28.22
N ASP A 61 6.11 -21.98 -29.05
CA ASP A 61 7.41 -22.41 -29.60
C ASP A 61 8.22 -21.36 -30.40
N VAL A 62 8.04 -20.06 -30.16
CA VAL A 62 8.43 -19.02 -31.11
C VAL A 62 9.16 -17.90 -30.37
N GLN A 63 10.50 -17.95 -30.32
CA GLN A 63 11.45 -16.79 -30.36
C GLN A 63 12.71 -16.90 -29.49
N PHE A 64 12.92 -17.94 -28.68
CA PHE A 64 14.17 -18.08 -27.89
C PHE A 64 15.45 -18.21 -28.75
N THR A 65 15.30 -18.40 -30.06
CA THR A 65 16.41 -18.41 -31.04
C THR A 65 16.78 -17.01 -31.57
N SER A 66 15.97 -15.97 -31.31
CA SER A 66 16.23 -14.61 -31.78
C SER A 66 16.69 -13.69 -30.65
N VAL A 67 17.76 -12.92 -30.89
CA VAL A 67 18.29 -11.91 -29.94
C VAL A 67 17.21 -10.88 -29.56
N ILE A 68 16.30 -10.56 -30.49
CA ILE A 68 15.22 -9.60 -30.31
C ILE A 68 14.20 -10.09 -29.28
N GLY A 69 13.82 -11.38 -29.34
CA GLY A 69 12.92 -11.99 -28.36
C GLY A 69 13.50 -11.90 -26.94
N THR A 70 14.77 -12.29 -26.77
CA THR A 70 15.46 -12.29 -25.47
C THR A 70 15.53 -10.89 -24.84
N ILE A 71 15.78 -9.85 -25.65
CA ILE A 71 15.78 -8.45 -25.17
C ILE A 71 14.37 -8.03 -24.72
N TYR A 72 13.33 -8.40 -25.47
CA TYR A 72 11.95 -8.08 -25.14
C TYR A 72 11.54 -8.74 -23.81
N TYR A 73 11.93 -10.00 -23.58
CA TYR A 73 11.71 -10.70 -22.30
C TYR A 73 12.41 -10.01 -21.14
N LEU A 74 13.68 -9.66 -21.32
CA LEU A 74 14.49 -9.03 -20.27
C LEU A 74 13.92 -7.66 -19.90
N ALA A 75 13.44 -6.90 -20.89
CA ALA A 75 12.73 -5.64 -20.68
C ALA A 75 11.39 -5.84 -19.93
N TRP A 76 10.59 -6.85 -20.32
CA TRP A 76 9.33 -7.16 -19.64
C TRP A 76 9.56 -7.59 -18.18
N TYR A 77 10.59 -8.40 -17.95
CA TYR A 77 10.97 -8.84 -16.60
C TYR A 77 11.40 -7.67 -15.72
N ILE A 78 12.28 -6.79 -16.23
CA ILE A 78 12.67 -5.56 -15.53
C ILE A 78 11.43 -4.68 -15.24
N PHE A 79 10.53 -4.54 -16.21
CA PHE A 79 9.30 -3.77 -16.04
C PHE A 79 8.40 -4.33 -14.93
N THR A 80 8.22 -5.66 -14.88
CA THR A 80 7.42 -6.30 -13.82
C THR A 80 8.02 -6.10 -12.43
N ILE A 81 9.33 -6.27 -12.29
CA ILE A 81 10.04 -6.01 -11.02
C ILE A 81 9.87 -4.54 -10.63
N TYR A 82 10.02 -3.62 -11.58
CA TYR A 82 9.87 -2.20 -11.33
C TYR A 82 8.45 -1.85 -10.84
N CYS A 83 7.42 -2.37 -11.51
CA CYS A 83 6.02 -2.21 -11.10
C CYS A 83 5.76 -2.77 -9.70
N ALA A 84 6.29 -3.95 -9.37
CA ALA A 84 6.16 -4.55 -8.04
C ALA A 84 6.82 -3.68 -6.95
N VAL A 85 8.04 -3.20 -7.19
CA VAL A 85 8.78 -2.33 -6.25
C VAL A 85 8.07 -0.99 -6.06
N MET A 86 7.60 -0.36 -7.14
CA MET A 86 6.87 0.91 -7.06
C MET A 86 5.55 0.76 -6.31
N SER A 87 4.79 -0.29 -6.60
CA SER A 87 3.53 -0.60 -5.92
C SER A 87 3.75 -0.81 -4.42
N TYR A 88 4.79 -1.56 -4.04
CA TYR A 88 5.16 -1.76 -2.64
C TYR A 88 5.59 -0.46 -1.94
N ARG A 89 6.39 0.39 -2.59
CA ARG A 89 6.82 1.68 -2.03
C ARG A 89 5.63 2.62 -1.79
N ILE A 90 4.72 2.71 -2.75
CA ILE A 90 3.49 3.51 -2.63
C ILE A 90 2.61 2.95 -1.50
N TYR A 91 2.43 1.64 -1.44
CA TYR A 91 1.68 0.98 -0.37
C TYR A 91 2.27 1.28 1.01
N LYS A 92 3.58 1.07 1.19
CA LYS A 92 4.29 1.31 2.45
C LYS A 92 4.15 2.76 2.91
N LYS A 93 4.31 3.73 2.00
CA LYS A 93 4.15 5.16 2.31
C LYS A 93 2.72 5.49 2.74
N ASN A 94 1.74 4.96 2.01
CA ASN A 94 0.33 5.26 2.23
C ASN A 94 -0.25 4.57 3.46
N VAL A 95 0.15 3.33 3.76
CA VAL A 95 -0.29 2.60 4.95
C VAL A 95 0.46 3.10 6.18
N GLY A 96 1.77 3.32 6.08
CA GLY A 96 2.55 3.83 7.20
C GLY A 96 2.05 5.18 7.73
N LYS A 97 1.57 6.07 6.84
CA LYS A 97 0.95 7.34 7.27
C LYS A 97 -0.35 7.11 8.05
N VAL A 98 -1.24 6.24 7.55
CA VAL A 98 -2.52 5.96 8.22
C VAL A 98 -2.31 5.22 9.54
N LEU A 99 -1.32 4.34 9.61
CA LEU A 99 -0.98 3.58 10.81
C LEU A 99 -0.41 4.49 11.91
N ALA A 100 0.47 5.43 11.57
CA ALA A 100 0.96 6.44 12.50
C ALA A 100 -0.15 7.37 13.02
N GLU A 101 -1.08 7.80 12.15
CA GLU A 101 -2.26 8.57 12.58
C GLU A 101 -3.15 7.76 13.55
N LEU A 102 -3.23 6.44 13.37
CA LEU A 102 -3.99 5.52 14.24
C LEU A 102 -3.33 5.35 15.61
N GLU A 103 -2.01 5.17 15.65
CA GLU A 103 -1.23 5.05 16.90
C GLU A 103 -1.39 6.31 17.78
N ILE A 104 -1.37 7.50 17.16
CA ILE A 104 -1.59 8.77 17.87
C ILE A 104 -3.00 8.82 18.47
N LEU A 105 -4.03 8.43 17.70
CA LEU A 105 -5.41 8.42 18.17
C LEU A 105 -5.61 7.42 19.33
N GLU A 106 -5.07 6.20 19.23
CA GLU A 106 -5.13 5.21 20.30
C GLU A 106 -4.37 5.68 21.56
N TYR A 107 -3.25 6.39 21.40
CA TYR A 107 -2.51 6.98 22.51
C TYR A 107 -3.31 8.07 23.24
N ILE A 108 -3.94 8.98 22.48
CA ILE A 108 -4.82 10.03 23.06
C ILE A 108 -5.98 9.41 23.83
N LYS A 109 -6.65 8.41 23.23
CA LYS A 109 -7.76 7.69 23.89
C LYS A 109 -7.31 7.05 25.20
N LYS A 110 -6.14 6.41 25.24
CA LYS A 110 -5.58 5.84 26.48
C LYS A 110 -5.30 6.90 27.54
N GLN A 111 -4.79 8.08 27.17
CA GLN A 111 -4.58 9.17 28.12
C GLN A 111 -5.90 9.72 28.68
N GLN A 112 -6.95 9.82 27.87
CA GLN A 112 -8.27 10.29 28.33
C GLN A 112 -8.95 9.27 29.26
N LEU A 113 -8.84 7.97 28.97
CA LEU A 113 -9.37 6.89 29.82
C LEU A 113 -8.60 6.71 31.14
N SER A 114 -7.37 7.21 31.23
CA SER A 114 -6.52 7.14 32.43
C SER A 114 -6.71 8.32 33.38
N LYS A 115 -7.59 9.28 33.06
CA LYS A 115 -8.01 10.37 33.94
C LYS A 115 -9.34 10.05 34.60
#